data_AF-A0A938KBG2-F1
#
_entry.id   AF-A0A938KBG2-F1
#
_cell.length_a   1.000
_cell.length_b   1.000
_cell.length_c   1.000
_cell.angle_alpha   90.00
_cell.angle_beta   90.00
_cell.angle_gamma   90.00
#
_symmetry.space_group_name_H-M   'P 1'
#
loop_
_entity.id
_entity.type
_entity.pdbx_description
1 polymer ?
#
loop_
_entity_poly.entity_id
_entity_poly.type
_entity_poly.pdbx_seq_one_letter_code
_entity_poly.pdbx_strand_id
1 'polypeptide(L)'
;METTPFTKCSALKPILAAVFLISPFAARAGESATRVRALRVPGVSKIVKAQSGTDGVIHLLFAEVDGPHYANSRDGGATFSPPIPVLDAAARKPGLEFHAEDLAVGKDGRVHVAMSCNAWKLKLPQEEWSLHYATLAPDAKTFSPVRNLNRKPSEGFCLAADERGRVTAAFLSSKLFAMTSNDSGVTFGPWAELNPAWNPCDCCTTSATYGPDGKLALIYREETNHERDVYVVLWDQRSESKPARTRLSGVSWNVNACPMTYYSINRTDTGYVAAWPTKGQVYFAKLDQEGKVLPPGEIKTPGTNGMRTGILALSAADGTTLVAWKNKDVLGWQLYDAKGRPEGKPGSETSPGNGAAGVVLRDGRFLLFP
;
A
#
# COMPACT_ATOMS: atom_id res chain seq x y z
N MET A 1 12.32 -80.01 69.73
CA MET A 1 11.18 -79.08 69.80
C MET A 1 11.50 -77.95 68.86
N GLU A 2 10.89 -77.98 67.67
CA GLU A 2 9.85 -77.02 67.24
C GLU A 2 10.52 -75.72 66.76
N THR A 3 10.27 -75.11 65.60
CA THR A 3 9.26 -75.18 64.53
C THR A 3 9.77 -74.22 63.45
N THR A 4 9.66 -74.55 62.16
CA THR A 4 9.67 -73.57 61.05
C THR A 4 8.40 -72.69 61.12
N PRO A 5 8.37 -71.42 60.64
CA PRO A 5 8.13 -71.19 59.20
C PRO A 5 8.60 -69.85 58.55
N PHE A 6 8.71 -69.92 57.22
CA PHE A 6 8.49 -68.93 56.15
C PHE A 6 8.30 -67.43 56.49
N THR A 7 9.00 -66.55 55.76
CA THR A 7 8.42 -65.28 55.28
C THR A 7 8.98 -64.87 53.90
N LYS A 8 8.09 -64.26 53.12
CA LYS A 8 8.03 -64.08 51.66
C LYS A 8 9.14 -63.21 51.05
N CYS A 9 9.60 -63.65 49.88
CA CYS A 9 10.33 -62.86 48.89
C CYS A 9 9.32 -61.98 48.10
N SER A 10 9.50 -60.66 48.09
CA SER A 10 8.68 -59.74 47.30
C SER A 10 9.56 -59.01 46.29
N ALA A 11 9.30 -59.26 45.01
CA ALA A 11 9.99 -58.66 43.89
C ALA A 11 9.58 -57.18 43.71
N LEU A 12 10.53 -56.25 43.80
CA LEU A 12 10.32 -54.88 43.33
C LEU A 12 10.38 -54.85 41.80
N LYS A 13 9.28 -54.47 41.16
CA LYS A 13 9.22 -54.10 39.74
C LYS A 13 9.88 -52.71 39.55
N PRO A 14 10.75 -52.51 38.56
CA PRO A 14 11.22 -51.18 38.22
C PRO A 14 10.09 -50.41 37.52
N ILE A 15 9.72 -49.25 38.08
CA ILE A 15 8.80 -48.30 37.45
C ILE A 15 9.61 -47.55 36.39
N LEU A 16 9.32 -47.82 35.12
CA LEU A 16 9.84 -47.07 33.98
C LEU A 16 9.16 -45.70 33.97
N ALA A 17 9.86 -44.66 34.42
CA ALA A 17 9.38 -43.29 34.30
C ALA A 17 9.49 -42.85 32.83
N ALA A 18 8.37 -42.89 32.11
CA ALA A 18 8.27 -42.32 30.77
C ALA A 18 8.34 -40.79 30.87
N VAL A 19 9.50 -40.23 30.56
CA VAL A 19 9.67 -38.79 30.36
C VAL A 19 8.98 -38.44 29.05
N PHE A 20 7.74 -37.94 29.14
CA PHE A 20 7.07 -37.30 28.01
C PHE A 20 7.80 -36.00 27.71
N LEU A 21 8.64 -36.02 26.67
CA LEU A 21 9.10 -34.81 25.99
C LEU A 21 7.88 -34.12 25.38
N ILE A 22 7.35 -33.12 26.09
CA ILE A 22 6.32 -32.23 25.58
C ILE A 22 6.98 -31.40 24.46
N SER A 23 6.73 -31.83 23.23
CA SER A 23 7.15 -31.13 22.02
C SER A 23 6.45 -29.75 21.98
N PRO A 24 7.15 -28.62 21.84
CA PRO A 24 6.54 -27.30 21.81
C PRO A 24 6.03 -27.02 20.40
N PHE A 25 5.05 -27.79 19.94
CA PHE A 25 4.38 -27.60 18.65
C PHE A 25 2.92 -27.19 18.86
N ALA A 26 2.69 -26.17 19.69
CA ALA A 26 1.34 -25.65 19.94
C ALA A 26 1.28 -24.14 20.27
N ALA A 27 2.26 -23.34 19.83
CA ALA A 27 2.22 -21.88 20.06
C ALA A 27 1.94 -21.02 18.80
N ARG A 28 2.05 -21.59 17.59
CA ARG A 28 2.03 -20.77 16.36
C ARG A 28 0.64 -20.46 15.80
N ALA A 29 -0.41 -21.16 16.26
CA ALA A 29 -1.78 -20.95 15.78
C ALA A 29 -2.46 -19.74 16.44
N GLY A 30 -2.07 -19.36 17.66
CA GLY A 30 -2.61 -18.19 18.37
C GLY A 30 -1.94 -16.86 17.98
N GLU A 31 -0.69 -16.90 17.52
CA GLU A 31 0.12 -15.71 17.19
C GLU A 31 -0.33 -14.99 15.90
N SER A 32 -0.94 -15.73 14.97
CA SER A 32 -1.44 -15.18 13.70
C SER A 32 -2.64 -14.24 13.91
N ALA A 33 -3.54 -14.56 14.86
CA ALA A 33 -4.68 -13.71 15.21
C ALA A 33 -4.27 -12.41 15.94
N THR A 34 -3.08 -12.37 16.56
CA THR A 34 -2.56 -11.18 17.25
C THR A 34 -1.77 -10.22 16.34
N ARG A 35 -1.44 -10.63 15.12
CA ARG A 35 -0.49 -9.89 14.28
C ARG A 35 -1.13 -8.88 13.33
N VAL A 36 -2.39 -9.07 12.95
CA VAL A 36 -3.18 -8.09 12.17
C VAL A 36 -4.31 -7.58 13.04
N ARG A 37 -4.44 -6.25 13.17
CA ARG A 37 -5.57 -5.60 13.83
C ARG A 37 -6.30 -4.72 12.84
N ALA A 38 -7.56 -5.03 12.56
CA ALA A 38 -8.47 -4.11 11.88
C ALA A 38 -8.98 -3.08 12.91
N LEU A 39 -8.84 -1.79 12.59
CA LEU A 39 -9.11 -0.69 13.50
C LEU A 39 -10.01 0.34 12.83
N ARG A 40 -11.25 0.47 13.32
CA ARG A 40 -12.14 1.56 12.95
C ARG A 40 -11.77 2.81 13.73
N VAL A 41 -11.56 3.91 13.01
CA VAL A 41 -11.25 5.21 13.61
C VAL A 41 -12.57 5.95 13.86
N PRO A 42 -12.90 6.31 15.12
CA PRO A 42 -14.15 7.00 15.43
C PRO A 42 -14.32 8.28 14.60
N GLY A 43 -15.49 8.44 13.99
CA GLY A 43 -15.82 9.62 13.17
C GLY A 43 -15.10 9.68 11.82
N VAL A 44 -14.33 8.66 11.43
CA VAL A 44 -13.65 8.58 10.14
C VAL A 44 -14.18 7.37 9.37
N SER A 45 -14.46 7.56 8.07
CA SER A 45 -14.92 6.50 7.18
C SER A 45 -14.31 6.67 5.78
N LYS A 46 -14.49 5.68 4.89
CA LYS A 46 -14.04 5.74 3.49
C LYS A 46 -12.56 6.14 3.37
N ILE A 47 -11.72 5.45 4.13
CA ILE A 47 -10.28 5.70 4.16
C ILE A 47 -9.69 5.31 2.81
N VAL A 48 -8.94 6.23 2.21
CA VAL A 48 -8.31 6.08 0.89
C VAL A 48 -6.93 5.48 1.04
N LYS A 49 -6.11 6.05 1.93
CA LYS A 49 -4.70 5.69 2.09
C LYS A 49 -4.26 5.85 3.55
N ALA A 50 -3.35 4.99 3.98
CA ALA A 50 -2.58 5.16 5.20
C ALA A 50 -1.09 5.01 4.89
N GLN A 51 -0.24 5.75 5.60
CA GLN A 51 1.22 5.61 5.54
C GLN A 51 1.83 5.94 6.90
N SER A 52 2.88 5.23 7.29
CA SER A 52 3.69 5.62 8.46
C SER A 52 4.84 6.53 8.05
N GLY A 53 5.09 7.58 8.83
CA GLY A 53 6.33 8.33 8.80
C GLY A 53 7.49 7.54 9.40
N THR A 54 8.72 7.98 9.16
CA THR A 54 9.92 7.36 9.76
C THR A 54 9.96 7.54 11.29
N ASP A 55 9.27 8.56 11.80
CA ASP A 55 9.02 8.82 13.21
C ASP A 55 7.98 7.86 13.85
N GLY A 56 7.30 7.05 13.04
CA GLY A 56 6.27 6.10 13.47
C GLY A 56 4.88 6.70 13.59
N VAL A 57 4.69 7.97 13.20
CA VAL A 57 3.37 8.61 13.12
C VAL A 57 2.59 7.97 11.97
N ILE A 58 1.34 7.63 12.23
CA ILE A 58 0.42 7.09 11.23
C ILE A 58 -0.35 8.24 10.61
N HIS A 59 -0.34 8.34 9.29
CA HIS A 59 -1.02 9.36 8.51
C HIS A 59 -2.18 8.72 7.76
N LEU A 60 -3.39 9.28 7.89
CA LEU A 60 -4.60 8.80 7.22
C LEU A 60 -5.14 9.87 6.27
N LEU A 61 -5.49 9.45 5.06
CA LEU A 61 -6.25 10.22 4.08
C LEU A 61 -7.59 9.53 3.84
N PHE A 62 -8.68 10.27 3.93
CA PHE A 62 -10.03 9.73 3.80
C PHE A 62 -10.97 10.73 3.12
N ALA A 63 -12.08 10.20 2.59
CA ALA A 63 -13.07 10.99 1.88
C ALA A 63 -14.19 11.46 2.81
N GLU A 64 -14.49 12.76 2.77
CA GLU A 64 -15.67 13.36 3.39
C GLU A 64 -16.56 14.02 2.34
N VAL A 65 -17.79 14.38 2.75
CA VAL A 65 -18.80 14.98 1.88
C VAL A 65 -18.33 16.29 1.24
N ASP A 66 -17.50 17.06 1.94
CA ASP A 66 -17.00 18.36 1.52
C ASP A 66 -15.55 18.32 1.01
N GLY A 67 -15.03 17.11 0.75
CA GLY A 67 -13.72 16.87 0.16
C GLY A 67 -12.79 16.02 1.03
N PRO A 68 -11.55 15.78 0.57
CA PRO A 68 -10.60 14.96 1.29
C PRO A 68 -10.22 15.54 2.65
N HIS A 69 -10.08 14.67 3.64
CA HIS A 69 -9.66 14.97 4.99
C HIS A 69 -8.48 14.12 5.41
N TYR A 70 -7.71 14.65 6.36
CA TYR A 70 -6.52 14.03 6.90
C TYR A 70 -6.55 13.96 8.43
N ALA A 71 -6.02 12.89 9.00
CA ALA A 71 -5.75 12.77 10.43
C ALA A 71 -4.46 12.01 10.67
N ASN A 72 -3.87 12.16 11.86
CA ASN A 72 -2.71 11.37 12.25
C ASN A 72 -2.82 10.77 13.65
N SER A 73 -2.04 9.72 13.90
CA SER A 73 -1.88 9.09 15.21
C SER A 73 -0.41 9.02 15.59
N ARG A 74 -0.09 9.45 16.81
CA ARG A 74 1.27 9.40 17.39
C ARG A 74 1.45 8.27 18.42
N ASP A 75 0.42 7.47 18.65
CA ASP A 75 0.33 6.47 19.71
C ASP A 75 0.02 5.06 19.17
N GLY A 76 0.49 4.75 17.95
CA GLY A 76 0.30 3.44 17.33
C GLY A 76 -1.17 3.15 16.98
N GLY A 77 -1.93 4.18 16.63
CA GLY A 77 -3.33 4.10 16.24
C GLY A 77 -4.30 4.01 17.42
N ALA A 78 -3.88 4.29 18.66
CA ALA A 78 -4.81 4.27 19.78
C ALA A 78 -5.76 5.49 19.74
N THR A 79 -5.23 6.66 19.37
CA THR A 79 -6.02 7.88 19.14
C THR A 79 -5.58 8.57 17.86
N PHE A 80 -6.48 9.38 17.28
CA PHE A 80 -6.22 10.18 16.09
C PHE A 80 -6.52 11.65 16.38
N SER A 81 -5.75 12.53 15.72
CA SER A 81 -6.00 13.97 15.73
C SER A 81 -7.40 14.29 15.18
N PRO A 82 -7.97 15.46 15.52
CA PRO A 82 -9.12 15.99 14.79
C PRO A 82 -8.84 16.01 13.28
N PRO A 83 -9.84 15.68 12.43
CA PRO A 83 -9.71 15.79 10.98
C PRO A 83 -9.32 17.20 10.53
N ILE A 84 -8.39 17.27 9.58
CA ILE A 84 -7.97 18.50 8.91
C ILE A 84 -8.47 18.43 7.46
N PRO A 85 -9.29 19.40 6.98
CA PRO A 85 -9.68 19.46 5.58
C PRO A 85 -8.44 19.73 4.72
N VAL A 86 -8.31 19.00 3.61
CA VAL A 86 -7.21 19.19 2.66
C VAL A 86 -7.44 20.42 1.78
N LEU A 87 -8.72 20.73 1.48
CA LEU A 87 -9.09 21.84 0.62
C LEU A 87 -9.12 23.16 1.38
N ASP A 88 -8.43 24.17 0.84
CA ASP A 88 -8.59 25.55 1.27
C ASP A 88 -9.91 26.17 0.75
N ALA A 89 -10.30 27.32 1.31
CA ALA A 89 -11.56 27.98 0.97
C ALA A 89 -11.63 28.44 -0.50
N ALA A 90 -10.50 28.81 -1.13
CA ALA A 90 -10.47 29.29 -2.51
C ALA A 90 -10.62 28.14 -3.53
N ALA A 91 -10.22 26.92 -3.16
CA ALA A 91 -10.44 25.73 -3.98
C ALA A 91 -11.93 25.33 -4.08
N ARG A 92 -12.76 25.73 -3.11
CA ARG A 92 -14.17 25.37 -3.03
C ARG A 92 -15.01 26.24 -3.97
N LYS A 93 -15.39 25.67 -5.11
CA LYS A 93 -16.28 26.30 -6.10
C LYS A 93 -17.61 25.54 -6.18
N PRO A 94 -18.76 26.18 -6.44
CA PRO A 94 -20.05 25.49 -6.56
C PRO A 94 -19.99 24.33 -7.56
N GLY A 95 -20.39 23.13 -7.12
CA GLY A 95 -20.41 21.90 -7.93
C GLY A 95 -19.06 21.23 -8.16
N LEU A 96 -17.93 21.90 -7.84
CA LEU A 96 -16.59 21.32 -7.98
C LEU A 96 -16.28 20.44 -6.78
N GLU A 97 -16.10 19.16 -7.04
CA GLU A 97 -15.80 18.12 -6.04
C GLU A 97 -14.39 17.61 -6.25
N PHE A 98 -13.64 17.45 -5.15
CA PHE A 98 -12.33 16.84 -5.14
C PHE A 98 -12.38 15.44 -4.51
N HIS A 99 -11.58 14.53 -5.04
CA HIS A 99 -11.45 13.18 -4.52
C HIS A 99 -9.99 12.89 -4.16
N ALA A 100 -9.77 12.22 -3.04
CA ALA A 100 -8.45 11.81 -2.60
C ALA A 100 -7.96 10.63 -3.46
N GLU A 101 -6.71 10.71 -3.91
CA GLU A 101 -6.12 9.70 -4.80
C GLU A 101 -4.93 9.01 -4.14
N ASP A 102 -4.01 9.78 -3.57
CA ASP A 102 -2.84 9.21 -2.88
C ASP A 102 -2.29 10.14 -1.80
N LEU A 103 -1.52 9.56 -0.88
CA LEU A 103 -0.80 10.24 0.18
C LEU A 103 0.63 9.73 0.24
N ALA A 104 1.58 10.64 0.36
CA ALA A 104 2.98 10.34 0.66
C ALA A 104 3.47 11.15 1.86
N VAL A 105 4.30 10.54 2.70
CA VAL A 105 4.97 11.20 3.83
C VAL A 105 6.44 11.34 3.49
N GLY A 106 6.93 12.58 3.45
CA GLY A 106 8.31 12.92 3.13
C GLY A 106 9.13 13.31 4.35
N LYS A 107 10.24 13.99 4.07
CA LYS A 107 11.15 14.56 5.07
C LYS A 107 10.42 15.28 6.22
N ASP A 108 10.86 15.01 7.44
CA ASP A 108 10.38 15.58 8.70
C ASP A 108 8.87 15.35 8.97
N GLY A 109 8.25 14.34 8.33
CA GLY A 109 6.83 14.04 8.49
C GLY A 109 5.90 14.95 7.67
N ARG A 110 6.44 15.70 6.71
CA ARG A 110 5.64 16.50 5.78
C ARG A 110 4.71 15.58 4.98
N VAL A 111 3.43 15.96 4.92
CA VAL A 111 2.42 15.20 4.19
C VAL A 111 2.19 15.82 2.82
N HIS A 112 2.07 14.97 1.81
CA HIS A 112 1.76 15.33 0.43
C HIS A 112 0.50 14.59 0.01
N VAL A 113 -0.48 15.30 -0.56
CA VAL A 113 -1.76 14.73 -0.96
C VAL A 113 -2.00 15.00 -2.44
N ALA A 114 -2.31 13.94 -3.19
CA ALA A 114 -2.78 14.01 -4.57
C ALA A 114 -4.30 13.86 -4.63
N MET A 115 -4.93 14.65 -5.48
CA MET A 115 -6.37 14.70 -5.66
C MET A 115 -6.74 14.77 -7.14
N SER A 116 -7.87 14.17 -7.47
CA SER A 116 -8.60 14.44 -8.72
C SER A 116 -9.78 15.38 -8.44
N CYS A 117 -10.42 15.88 -9.49
CA CYS A 117 -11.68 16.60 -9.35
C CYS A 117 -12.67 16.30 -10.50
N ASN A 118 -13.92 16.65 -10.29
CA ASN A 118 -15.01 16.45 -11.27
C ASN A 118 -15.12 17.56 -12.34
N ALA A 119 -14.07 18.37 -12.55
CA ALA A 119 -14.07 19.52 -13.45
C ALA A 119 -14.58 19.23 -14.88
N TRP A 120 -14.35 18.01 -15.37
CA TRP A 120 -14.85 17.56 -16.67
C TRP A 120 -16.38 17.49 -16.74
N LYS A 121 -17.06 17.11 -15.66
CA LYS A 121 -18.54 17.08 -15.58
C LYS A 121 -19.12 18.49 -15.67
N LEU A 122 -18.39 19.46 -15.12
CA LEU A 122 -18.74 20.87 -15.13
C LEU A 122 -18.32 21.59 -16.42
N LYS A 123 -17.66 20.90 -17.36
CA LYS A 123 -17.12 21.48 -18.59
C LYS A 123 -16.20 22.69 -18.34
N LEU A 124 -15.46 22.65 -17.23
CA LEU A 124 -14.39 23.62 -16.97
C LEU A 124 -13.24 23.43 -17.99
N PRO A 125 -12.34 24.42 -18.15
CA PRO A 125 -11.17 24.30 -19.01
C PRO A 125 -10.43 22.97 -18.79
N GLN A 126 -9.95 22.34 -19.86
CA GLN A 126 -9.29 21.03 -19.81
C GLN A 126 -8.07 20.98 -18.89
N GLU A 127 -7.42 22.13 -18.69
CA GLU A 127 -6.32 22.26 -17.72
C GLU A 127 -6.75 21.93 -16.29
N GLU A 128 -8.03 22.04 -15.94
CA GLU A 128 -8.57 21.69 -14.62
C GLU A 128 -8.85 20.17 -14.47
N TRP A 129 -8.71 19.36 -15.52
CA TRP A 129 -9.02 17.92 -15.49
C TRP A 129 -7.78 17.11 -15.07
N SER A 130 -7.19 17.52 -13.96
CA SER A 130 -5.76 17.37 -13.72
C SER A 130 -5.42 16.87 -12.32
N LEU A 131 -4.14 16.59 -12.10
CA LEU A 131 -3.58 16.30 -10.80
C LEU A 131 -3.58 17.55 -9.93
N HIS A 132 -4.34 17.51 -8.84
CA HIS A 132 -4.35 18.54 -7.81
C HIS A 132 -3.53 18.10 -6.60
N TYR A 133 -2.92 19.07 -5.92
CA TYR A 133 -1.91 18.81 -4.91
C TYR A 133 -1.96 19.80 -3.76
N ALA A 134 -1.81 19.29 -2.54
CA ALA A 134 -1.65 20.09 -1.34
C ALA A 134 -0.65 19.43 -0.39
N THR A 135 -0.06 20.22 0.51
CA THR A 135 0.89 19.72 1.51
C THR A 135 0.52 20.18 2.90
N LEU A 136 0.87 19.38 3.90
CA LEU A 136 0.83 19.77 5.31
C LEU A 136 2.27 19.78 5.84
N ALA A 137 2.74 20.96 6.25
CA ALA A 137 4.02 21.07 6.91
C ALA A 137 3.99 20.36 8.29
N PRO A 138 5.13 19.93 8.82
CA PRO A 138 5.21 19.34 10.15
C PRO A 138 4.55 20.27 11.18
N ASP A 139 3.70 19.71 12.04
CA ASP A 139 2.93 20.39 13.09
C ASP A 139 1.97 21.51 12.64
N ALA A 140 1.82 21.72 11.32
CA ALA A 140 0.83 22.64 10.78
C ALA A 140 -0.61 22.12 11.00
N LYS A 141 -1.55 23.06 11.16
CA LYS A 141 -2.98 22.75 11.38
C LYS A 141 -3.83 22.91 10.13
N THR A 142 -3.25 23.40 9.04
CA THR A 142 -3.93 23.69 7.78
C THR A 142 -3.02 23.31 6.62
N PHE A 143 -3.60 22.71 5.59
CA PHE A 143 -2.89 22.43 4.35
C PHE A 143 -2.52 23.72 3.62
N SER A 144 -1.50 23.65 2.76
CA SER A 144 -1.20 24.68 1.77
C SER A 144 -2.37 24.85 0.80
N PRO A 145 -2.49 26.02 0.12
CA PRO A 145 -3.44 26.16 -0.97
C PRO A 145 -3.30 25.06 -2.02
N VAL A 146 -4.44 24.61 -2.55
CA VAL A 146 -4.48 23.57 -3.58
C VAL A 146 -3.84 24.09 -4.87
N ARG A 147 -2.96 23.28 -5.46
CA ARG A 147 -2.26 23.56 -6.71
C ARG A 147 -2.67 22.57 -7.78
N ASN A 148 -2.92 23.06 -8.99
CA ASN A 148 -3.05 22.25 -10.19
C ASN A 148 -1.65 22.00 -10.78
N LEU A 149 -1.12 20.78 -10.63
CA LEU A 149 0.29 20.50 -10.91
C LEU A 149 0.59 20.32 -12.40
N ASN A 150 -0.18 19.48 -13.09
CA ASN A 150 0.13 19.09 -14.47
C ASN A 150 -0.70 19.83 -15.53
N ARG A 151 -1.79 20.52 -15.14
CA ARG A 151 -2.63 21.36 -16.02
C ARG A 151 -3.04 20.68 -17.33
N LYS A 152 -3.32 19.38 -17.26
CA LYS A 152 -3.62 18.53 -18.43
C LYS A 152 -4.61 17.43 -18.05
N PRO A 153 -5.54 17.06 -18.96
CA PRO A 153 -6.39 15.88 -18.81
C PRO A 153 -5.57 14.64 -18.45
N SER A 154 -5.83 14.07 -17.28
CA SER A 154 -5.02 12.97 -16.74
C SER A 154 -5.77 12.15 -15.68
N GLU A 155 -5.26 10.95 -15.41
CA GLU A 155 -5.81 9.97 -14.47
C GLU A 155 -4.67 9.23 -13.73
N GLY A 156 -5.04 8.34 -12.82
CA GLY A 156 -4.11 7.37 -12.21
C GLY A 156 -2.99 8.01 -11.40
N PHE A 157 -3.33 9.01 -10.60
CA PHE A 157 -2.40 9.82 -9.83
C PHE A 157 -1.72 9.05 -8.69
N CYS A 158 -0.41 9.22 -8.52
CA CYS A 158 0.29 8.77 -7.32
C CYS A 158 1.42 9.70 -6.90
N LEU A 159 1.86 9.56 -5.64
CA LEU A 159 2.96 10.30 -5.04
C LEU A 159 3.99 9.36 -4.42
N ALA A 160 5.26 9.76 -4.48
CA ALA A 160 6.32 9.19 -3.66
C ALA A 160 7.12 10.34 -3.05
N ALA A 161 7.49 10.21 -1.78
CA ALA A 161 8.36 11.17 -1.09
C ALA A 161 9.44 10.41 -0.31
N ASP A 162 10.66 10.95 -0.28
CA ASP A 162 11.79 10.38 0.47
C ASP A 162 12.16 11.24 1.68
N GLU A 163 13.05 10.70 2.53
CA GLU A 163 13.53 11.38 3.74
C GLU A 163 14.48 12.55 3.43
N ARG A 164 14.93 12.70 2.18
CA ARG A 164 15.80 13.78 1.72
C ARG A 164 15.02 14.99 1.21
N GLY A 165 13.69 14.87 1.12
CA GLY A 165 12.80 15.92 0.65
C GLY A 165 12.56 15.89 -0.85
N ARG A 166 12.91 14.80 -1.54
CA ARG A 166 12.48 14.59 -2.92
C ARG A 166 11.02 14.13 -2.93
N VAL A 167 10.25 14.66 -3.87
CA VAL A 167 8.88 14.25 -4.11
C VAL A 167 8.69 14.00 -5.60
N THR A 168 8.14 12.86 -5.97
CA THR A 168 7.69 12.59 -7.33
C THR A 168 6.18 12.49 -7.36
N ALA A 169 5.57 13.16 -8.33
CA ALA A 169 4.18 12.95 -8.70
C ALA A 169 4.12 12.31 -10.08
N ALA A 170 3.33 11.25 -10.23
CA ALA A 170 3.14 10.55 -11.50
C ALA A 170 1.67 10.44 -11.88
N PHE A 171 1.40 10.40 -13.18
CA PHE A 171 0.06 10.41 -13.75
C PHE A 171 0.04 9.80 -15.16
N LEU A 172 -1.17 9.45 -15.61
CA LEU A 172 -1.45 8.92 -16.94
C LEU A 172 -2.15 9.97 -17.80
N SER A 173 -1.73 10.09 -19.05
CA SER A 173 -2.37 10.92 -20.08
C SER A 173 -2.02 10.38 -21.46
N SER A 174 -2.52 9.19 -21.81
CA SER A 174 -2.10 8.35 -22.95
C SER A 174 -0.66 7.81 -22.89
N LYS A 175 0.14 8.38 -21.99
CA LYS A 175 1.50 8.00 -21.64
C LYS A 175 1.69 8.12 -20.14
N LEU A 176 2.80 7.57 -19.65
CA LEU A 176 3.18 7.63 -18.26
C LEU A 176 4.11 8.84 -18.07
N PHE A 177 3.67 9.77 -17.23
CA PHE A 177 4.40 11.00 -16.93
C PHE A 177 4.78 11.05 -15.46
N ALA A 178 5.87 11.75 -15.17
CA ALA A 178 6.21 12.16 -13.81
C ALA A 178 6.82 13.56 -13.77
N MET A 179 6.69 14.21 -12.63
CA MET A 179 7.37 15.45 -12.27
C MET A 179 8.03 15.30 -10.92
N THR A 180 9.19 15.93 -10.76
CA THR A 180 10.01 15.81 -9.54
C THR A 180 10.19 17.17 -8.88
N SER A 181 10.08 17.17 -7.55
CA SER A 181 10.46 18.25 -6.66
C SER A 181 11.69 17.81 -5.86
N ASN A 182 12.65 18.72 -5.71
CA ASN A 182 13.85 18.54 -4.87
C ASN A 182 13.82 19.41 -3.61
N ASP A 183 12.70 20.08 -3.33
CA ASP A 183 12.52 21.06 -2.25
C ASP A 183 11.26 20.75 -1.42
N SER A 184 10.99 19.47 -1.19
CA SER A 184 9.87 18.98 -0.37
C SER A 184 8.49 19.42 -0.88
N GLY A 185 8.30 19.40 -2.20
CA GLY A 185 7.03 19.71 -2.86
C GLY A 185 6.74 21.20 -3.02
N VAL A 186 7.68 22.09 -2.70
CA VAL A 186 7.51 23.54 -2.87
C VAL A 186 7.45 23.87 -4.37
N THR A 187 8.44 23.44 -5.15
CA THR A 187 8.44 23.57 -6.61
C THR A 187 8.55 22.21 -7.28
N PHE A 188 7.90 22.07 -8.43
CA PHE A 188 8.02 20.88 -9.29
C PHE A 188 8.63 21.33 -10.62
N GLY A 189 9.55 20.53 -11.15
CA GLY A 189 9.97 20.65 -12.54
C GLY A 189 8.82 20.33 -13.51
N PRO A 190 9.02 20.55 -14.82
CA PRO A 190 8.04 20.14 -15.82
C PRO A 190 7.79 18.62 -15.72
N TRP A 191 6.58 18.20 -16.07
CA TRP A 191 6.34 16.78 -16.29
C TRP A 191 7.17 16.27 -17.47
N ALA A 192 7.65 15.04 -17.36
CA ALA A 192 8.40 14.34 -18.40
C ALA A 192 7.72 13.00 -18.67
N GLU A 193 7.61 12.66 -19.96
CA GLU A 193 7.23 11.31 -20.37
C GLU A 193 8.37 10.35 -19.99
N LEU A 194 8.05 9.26 -19.28
CA LEU A 194 9.08 8.35 -18.78
C LEU A 194 9.76 7.59 -19.93
N ASN A 195 8.97 7.14 -20.92
CA ASN A 195 9.49 6.46 -22.09
C ASN A 195 8.44 6.42 -23.23
N PRO A 196 8.78 6.88 -24.45
CA PRO A 196 7.84 6.90 -25.58
C PRO A 196 7.43 5.51 -26.09
N ALA A 197 8.26 4.49 -25.83
CA ALA A 197 7.97 3.12 -26.25
C ALA A 197 6.97 2.39 -25.34
N TRP A 198 6.55 2.99 -24.22
CA TRP A 198 5.58 2.38 -23.31
C TRP A 198 4.17 2.89 -23.61
N ASN A 199 3.16 2.03 -23.41
CA ASN A 199 1.76 2.36 -23.67
C ASN A 199 0.89 1.96 -22.46
N PRO A 200 0.91 2.76 -21.37
CA PRO A 200 0.12 2.43 -20.18
C PRO A 200 -1.38 2.45 -20.47
N CYS A 201 -2.14 1.64 -19.73
CA CYS A 201 -3.60 1.68 -19.75
C CYS A 201 -4.13 2.90 -19.00
N ASP A 202 -4.73 3.84 -19.72
CA ASP A 202 -5.08 5.19 -19.23
C ASP A 202 -6.03 5.24 -18.03
N CYS A 203 -6.90 4.23 -17.87
CA CYS A 203 -7.89 4.23 -16.80
C CYS A 203 -7.48 3.41 -15.56
N CYS A 204 -6.28 2.84 -15.56
CA CYS A 204 -5.72 2.17 -14.39
C CYS A 204 -5.08 3.21 -13.44
N THR A 205 -4.84 2.84 -12.19
CA THR A 205 -4.09 3.74 -11.28
C THR A 205 -2.60 3.79 -11.64
N THR A 206 -1.79 4.60 -10.97
CA THR A 206 -0.37 4.28 -10.75
C THR A 206 -0.09 4.16 -9.26
N SER A 207 1.08 3.64 -8.88
CA SER A 207 1.54 3.67 -7.49
C SER A 207 3.06 3.76 -7.50
N ALA A 208 3.63 4.55 -6.58
CA ALA A 208 5.06 4.76 -6.52
C ALA A 208 5.58 4.81 -5.09
N THR A 209 6.86 4.50 -4.92
CA THR A 209 7.57 4.59 -3.64
C THR A 209 9.07 4.79 -3.92
N TYR A 210 9.80 5.44 -3.02
CA TYR A 210 11.26 5.45 -3.09
C TYR A 210 11.82 4.23 -2.38
N GLY A 211 12.76 3.53 -3.02
CA GLY A 211 13.49 2.42 -2.44
C GLY A 211 14.55 2.83 -1.43
N PRO A 212 15.14 1.86 -0.72
CA PRO A 212 16.20 2.12 0.26
C PRO A 212 17.47 2.73 -0.35
N ASP A 213 17.72 2.52 -1.65
CA ASP A 213 18.83 3.10 -2.40
C ASP A 213 18.53 4.50 -2.96
N GLY A 214 17.30 5.00 -2.77
CA GLY A 214 16.81 6.29 -3.25
C GLY A 214 16.35 6.30 -4.71
N LYS A 215 16.21 5.14 -5.36
CA LYS A 215 15.55 5.04 -6.68
C LYS A 215 14.04 5.09 -6.52
N LEU A 216 13.36 5.71 -7.46
CA LEU A 216 11.91 5.64 -7.56
C LEU A 216 11.52 4.27 -8.12
N ALA A 217 10.60 3.58 -7.47
CA ALA A 217 9.87 2.46 -8.04
C ALA A 217 8.43 2.88 -8.32
N LEU A 218 7.95 2.63 -9.54
CA LEU A 218 6.59 2.94 -9.99
C LEU A 218 5.98 1.72 -10.66
N ILE A 219 4.77 1.35 -10.28
CA ILE A 219 4.02 0.26 -10.95
C ILE A 219 2.96 0.84 -11.89
N TYR A 220 2.84 0.24 -13.07
CA TYR A 220 1.78 0.57 -14.03
C TYR A 220 1.32 -0.68 -14.82
N ARG A 221 0.15 -0.60 -15.46
CA ARG A 221 -0.37 -1.63 -16.37
C ARG A 221 -0.18 -1.23 -17.83
N GLU A 222 0.33 -2.15 -18.63
CA GLU A 222 0.55 -1.98 -20.06
C GLU A 222 -0.75 -2.16 -20.88
N GLU A 223 -0.77 -1.63 -22.10
CA GLU A 223 -1.85 -1.78 -23.07
C GLU A 223 -1.37 -2.17 -24.48
N THR A 224 -0.07 -2.12 -24.75
CA THR A 224 0.52 -2.57 -26.02
C THR A 224 -0.04 -3.94 -26.45
N ASN A 225 -0.55 -4.01 -27.69
CA ASN A 225 -1.14 -5.23 -28.28
C ASN A 225 -2.28 -5.88 -27.46
N HIS A 226 -3.02 -5.07 -26.70
CA HIS A 226 -4.05 -5.52 -25.77
C HIS A 226 -3.51 -6.43 -24.63
N GLU A 227 -2.20 -6.44 -24.42
CA GLU A 227 -1.59 -7.05 -23.24
C GLU A 227 -1.81 -6.13 -22.05
N ARG A 228 -2.32 -6.68 -20.97
CA ARG A 228 -2.73 -5.99 -19.74
C ARG A 228 -1.83 -6.37 -18.59
N ASP A 229 -0.57 -6.70 -18.84
CA ASP A 229 0.34 -7.09 -17.77
C ASP A 229 0.86 -5.88 -16.99
N VAL A 230 1.27 -6.11 -15.76
CA VAL A 230 1.84 -5.07 -14.90
C VAL A 230 3.37 -5.07 -14.96
N TYR A 231 3.93 -3.87 -14.90
CA TYR A 231 5.36 -3.62 -14.94
C TYR A 231 5.74 -2.73 -13.76
N VAL A 232 6.94 -2.96 -13.21
CA VAL A 232 7.62 -2.01 -12.34
C VAL A 232 8.61 -1.21 -13.17
N VAL A 233 8.69 0.08 -12.91
CA VAL A 233 9.67 1.01 -13.44
C VAL A 233 10.61 1.41 -12.31
N LEU A 234 11.91 1.31 -12.52
CA LEU A 234 12.92 1.89 -11.66
C LEU A 234 13.56 3.10 -12.32
N TRP A 235 13.73 4.17 -11.54
CA TRP A 235 14.33 5.41 -12.02
C TRP A 235 15.24 6.04 -10.96
N ASP A 236 16.53 6.14 -11.27
CA ASP A 236 17.48 6.93 -10.45
C ASP A 236 17.51 8.38 -10.93
N GLN A 237 16.66 9.19 -10.31
CA GLN A 237 16.49 10.62 -10.59
C GLN A 237 17.72 11.49 -10.20
N ARG A 238 18.79 10.90 -9.65
CA ARG A 238 20.06 11.59 -9.37
C ARG A 238 21.08 11.45 -10.50
N SER A 239 20.78 10.58 -11.46
CA SER A 239 21.66 10.23 -12.57
C SER A 239 20.97 10.56 -13.89
N GLU A 240 21.74 10.57 -14.98
CA GLU A 240 21.19 10.67 -16.33
C GLU A 240 20.62 9.33 -16.85
N SER A 241 20.55 8.30 -16.00
CA SER A 241 20.02 7.00 -16.40
C SER A 241 18.54 7.10 -16.76
N LYS A 242 18.19 6.46 -17.88
CA LYS A 242 16.79 6.36 -18.31
C LYS A 242 16.04 5.39 -17.40
N PRO A 243 14.74 5.63 -17.15
CA PRO A 243 13.89 4.66 -16.46
C PRO A 243 13.92 3.30 -17.15
N ALA A 244 14.10 2.24 -16.36
CA ALA A 244 14.05 0.85 -16.82
C ALA A 244 12.79 0.17 -16.29
N ARG A 245 12.18 -0.73 -17.08
CA ARG A 245 11.00 -1.48 -16.64
C ARG A 245 11.24 -2.99 -16.62
N THR A 246 10.59 -3.68 -15.70
CA THR A 246 10.58 -5.14 -15.57
C THR A 246 9.14 -5.63 -15.46
N ARG A 247 8.79 -6.69 -16.19
CA ARG A 247 7.46 -7.32 -16.12
C ARG A 247 7.30 -8.01 -14.77
N LEU A 248 6.21 -7.73 -14.05
CA LEU A 248 5.91 -8.33 -12.74
C LEU A 248 5.04 -9.58 -12.85
N SER A 249 4.01 -9.52 -13.68
CA SER A 249 3.03 -10.60 -13.84
C SER A 249 3.65 -11.75 -14.64
N GLY A 250 3.77 -12.92 -14.05
CA GLY A 250 4.06 -14.16 -14.75
C GLY A 250 2.81 -14.70 -15.48
N VAL A 251 1.63 -14.37 -14.96
CA VAL A 251 0.35 -14.68 -15.60
C VAL A 251 0.05 -13.64 -16.70
N SER A 252 0.14 -14.05 -17.96
CA SER A 252 -0.23 -13.17 -19.09
C SER A 252 -1.73 -12.89 -19.14
N TRP A 253 -2.10 -11.66 -19.48
CA TRP A 253 -3.48 -11.25 -19.71
C TRP A 253 -3.61 -10.44 -20.99
N ASN A 254 -4.14 -11.06 -22.05
CA ASN A 254 -4.55 -10.35 -23.25
C ASN A 254 -6.07 -10.15 -23.23
N VAL A 255 -6.53 -8.90 -23.27
CA VAL A 255 -7.96 -8.57 -23.36
C VAL A 255 -8.15 -7.19 -24.00
N ASN A 256 -9.04 -7.13 -24.99
CA ASN A 256 -9.49 -5.87 -25.57
C ASN A 256 -10.62 -5.25 -24.75
N ALA A 257 -10.33 -4.94 -23.48
CA ALA A 257 -11.25 -4.29 -22.56
C ALA A 257 -10.47 -3.41 -21.56
N CYS A 258 -11.18 -2.49 -20.91
CA CYS A 258 -10.62 -1.63 -19.87
C CYS A 258 -10.81 -2.28 -18.49
N PRO A 259 -9.73 -2.77 -17.83
CA PRO A 259 -9.87 -3.49 -16.58
C PRO A 259 -10.03 -2.55 -15.36
N MET A 260 -9.69 -1.26 -15.51
CA MET A 260 -9.77 -0.21 -14.48
C MET A 260 -9.24 -0.67 -13.11
N THR A 261 -8.02 -1.21 -13.08
CA THR A 261 -7.47 -1.85 -11.88
C THR A 261 -6.61 -0.91 -11.06
N TYR A 262 -6.68 -1.05 -9.73
CA TYR A 262 -5.70 -0.44 -8.84
C TYR A 262 -4.64 -1.46 -8.42
N TYR A 263 -3.51 -1.00 -7.92
CA TYR A 263 -2.38 -1.81 -7.46
C TYR A 263 -1.54 -0.99 -6.49
N SER A 264 -0.60 -1.65 -5.81
CA SER A 264 0.29 -1.00 -4.85
C SER A 264 1.73 -1.47 -5.02
N ILE A 265 2.67 -0.57 -4.72
CA ILE A 265 4.07 -0.88 -4.46
C ILE A 265 4.52 -0.13 -3.21
N ASN A 266 5.17 -0.82 -2.29
CA ASN A 266 5.69 -0.24 -1.05
C ASN A 266 7.14 -0.67 -0.83
N ARG A 267 7.93 0.24 -0.26
CA ARG A 267 9.31 -0.01 0.15
C ARG A 267 9.38 -1.09 1.24
N THR A 268 10.42 -1.90 1.17
CA THR A 268 10.90 -2.77 2.26
C THR A 268 12.37 -2.42 2.57
N ASP A 269 12.92 -3.02 3.62
CA ASP A 269 14.34 -2.81 3.97
C ASP A 269 15.30 -3.33 2.88
N THR A 270 14.86 -4.31 2.08
CA THR A 270 15.69 -4.99 1.08
C THR A 270 15.24 -4.74 -0.37
N GLY A 271 14.25 -3.88 -0.59
CA GLY A 271 13.68 -3.64 -1.93
C GLY A 271 12.23 -3.20 -1.83
N TYR A 272 11.32 -3.99 -2.41
CA TYR A 272 9.92 -3.62 -2.55
C TYR A 272 8.97 -4.81 -2.36
N VAL A 273 7.72 -4.51 -2.05
CA VAL A 273 6.60 -5.45 -2.15
C VAL A 273 5.51 -4.81 -3.01
N ALA A 274 4.99 -5.56 -3.96
CA ALA A 274 3.94 -5.09 -4.86
C ALA A 274 2.77 -6.07 -4.89
N ALA A 275 1.55 -5.54 -5.04
CA ALA A 275 0.35 -6.33 -5.28
C ALA A 275 -0.49 -5.74 -6.40
N TRP A 276 -1.01 -6.63 -7.24
CA TRP A 276 -1.78 -6.28 -8.42
C TRP A 276 -2.83 -7.34 -8.73
N PRO A 277 -3.90 -6.97 -9.45
CA PRO A 277 -4.83 -7.94 -9.96
C PRO A 277 -4.47 -8.36 -11.39
N THR A 278 -4.71 -9.62 -11.71
CA THR A 278 -4.67 -10.14 -13.09
C THR A 278 -5.90 -11.01 -13.28
N LYS A 279 -6.74 -10.71 -14.27
CA LYS A 279 -7.99 -11.45 -14.55
C LYS A 279 -8.93 -11.55 -13.32
N GLY A 280 -9.05 -10.47 -12.55
CA GLY A 280 -9.91 -10.39 -11.35
C GLY A 280 -9.32 -11.02 -10.08
N GLN A 281 -8.18 -11.71 -10.20
CA GLN A 281 -7.50 -12.37 -9.10
C GLN A 281 -6.34 -11.49 -8.59
N VAL A 282 -6.22 -11.30 -7.28
CA VAL A 282 -5.12 -10.53 -6.68
C VAL A 282 -3.88 -11.43 -6.49
N TYR A 283 -2.73 -10.91 -6.90
CA TYR A 283 -1.40 -11.48 -6.75
C TYR A 283 -0.49 -10.48 -6.04
N PHE A 284 0.61 -10.98 -5.49
CA PHE A 284 1.69 -10.15 -4.97
C PHE A 284 3.06 -10.79 -5.21
N ALA A 285 4.11 -9.98 -5.13
CA ALA A 285 5.49 -10.44 -5.12
C ALA A 285 6.38 -9.51 -4.30
N LYS A 286 7.50 -10.05 -3.83
CA LYS A 286 8.63 -9.29 -3.28
C LYS A 286 9.65 -9.06 -4.38
N LEU A 287 10.30 -7.91 -4.33
CA LEU A 287 11.34 -7.51 -5.27
C LEU A 287 12.59 -7.06 -4.53
N ASP A 288 13.77 -7.28 -5.12
CA ASP A 288 15.01 -6.64 -4.68
C ASP A 288 15.08 -5.17 -5.13
N GLN A 289 16.20 -4.50 -4.80
CA GLN A 289 16.43 -3.10 -5.12
C GLN A 289 16.52 -2.84 -6.63
N GLU A 290 16.87 -3.86 -7.41
CA GLU A 290 16.94 -3.86 -8.87
C GLU A 290 15.58 -4.21 -9.52
N GLY A 291 14.53 -4.41 -8.72
CA GLY A 291 13.17 -4.65 -9.21
C GLY A 291 12.98 -6.06 -9.77
N LYS A 292 13.89 -6.99 -9.46
CA LYS A 292 13.77 -8.40 -9.81
C LYS A 292 12.86 -9.10 -8.81
N VAL A 293 11.96 -9.92 -9.33
CA VAL A 293 11.07 -10.75 -8.52
C VAL A 293 11.88 -11.79 -7.74
N LEU A 294 11.72 -11.81 -6.42
CA LEU A 294 12.38 -12.74 -5.50
C LEU A 294 11.62 -14.07 -5.39
N PRO A 295 12.28 -15.19 -5.05
CA PRO A 295 11.60 -16.44 -4.70
C PRO A 295 10.54 -16.24 -3.59
N PRO A 296 9.40 -16.92 -3.67
CA PRO A 296 9.04 -17.98 -4.63
C PRO A 296 8.50 -17.49 -5.98
N GLY A 297 8.50 -16.19 -6.24
CA GLY A 297 7.90 -15.60 -7.44
C GLY A 297 6.59 -14.87 -7.15
N GLU A 298 5.75 -14.76 -8.19
CA GLU A 298 4.38 -14.26 -8.08
C GLU A 298 3.52 -15.23 -7.26
N ILE A 299 2.84 -14.73 -6.23
CA ILE A 299 2.01 -15.53 -5.32
C ILE A 299 0.54 -15.13 -5.51
N LYS A 300 -0.31 -16.13 -5.75
CA LYS A 300 -1.76 -15.98 -5.82
C LYS A 300 -2.36 -15.85 -4.42
N THR A 301 -3.23 -14.86 -4.22
CA THR A 301 -3.98 -14.68 -2.96
C THR A 301 -5.38 -15.32 -3.06
N PRO A 302 -6.15 -15.44 -1.97
CA PRO A 302 -7.57 -15.77 -2.06
C PRO A 302 -8.43 -14.56 -2.48
N GLY A 303 -7.83 -13.37 -2.61
CA GLY A 303 -8.52 -12.12 -2.88
C GLY A 303 -8.87 -11.89 -4.33
N THR A 304 -10.04 -11.28 -4.56
CA THR A 304 -10.46 -10.79 -5.86
C THR A 304 -10.67 -9.29 -5.79
N ASN A 305 -10.53 -8.60 -6.92
CA ASN A 305 -10.68 -7.16 -6.99
C ASN A 305 -11.90 -6.77 -7.84
N GLY A 306 -12.53 -5.66 -7.46
CA GLY A 306 -13.47 -4.94 -8.33
C GLY A 306 -12.76 -3.89 -9.19
N MET A 307 -13.54 -3.20 -10.01
CA MET A 307 -13.08 -2.02 -10.75
C MET A 307 -12.79 -0.87 -9.79
N ARG A 308 -11.63 -0.22 -9.95
CA ARG A 308 -11.17 0.92 -9.13
C ARG A 308 -11.27 0.66 -7.62
N THR A 309 -10.92 -0.55 -7.20
CA THR A 309 -10.88 -0.96 -5.79
C THR A 309 -9.45 -1.13 -5.31
N GLY A 310 -9.15 -0.61 -4.12
CA GLY A 310 -7.83 -0.55 -3.52
C GLY A 310 -7.25 -1.92 -3.22
N ILE A 311 -5.94 -2.01 -3.38
CA ILE A 311 -5.12 -3.17 -3.04
C ILE A 311 -3.91 -2.63 -2.28
N LEU A 312 -3.46 -3.38 -1.28
CA LEU A 312 -2.34 -3.02 -0.43
C LEU A 312 -1.46 -4.25 -0.18
N ALA A 313 -0.15 -4.10 -0.36
CA ALA A 313 0.83 -5.04 0.16
C ALA A 313 1.81 -4.33 1.10
N LEU A 314 2.04 -4.92 2.27
CA LEU A 314 2.94 -4.41 3.29
C LEU A 314 3.86 -5.54 3.76
N SER A 315 5.13 -5.24 4.01
CA SER A 315 6.08 -6.20 4.57
C SER A 315 6.64 -5.72 5.90
N ALA A 316 6.67 -6.59 6.89
CA ALA A 316 7.41 -6.38 8.13
C ALA A 316 8.89 -6.76 7.95
N ALA A 317 9.73 -6.34 8.90
CA ALA A 317 11.18 -6.55 8.88
C ALA A 317 11.60 -8.03 8.95
N ASP A 318 10.78 -8.89 9.57
CA ASP A 318 10.99 -10.34 9.59
C ASP A 318 10.60 -11.05 8.28
N GLY A 319 10.17 -10.27 7.28
CA GLY A 319 9.73 -10.76 5.98
C GLY A 319 8.28 -11.21 5.93
N THR A 320 7.49 -11.15 7.01
CA THR A 320 6.06 -11.41 6.92
C THR A 320 5.39 -10.35 6.05
N THR A 321 4.49 -10.78 5.16
CA THR A 321 3.79 -9.90 4.23
C THR A 321 2.28 -9.97 4.48
N LEU A 322 1.66 -8.80 4.61
CA LEU A 322 0.20 -8.66 4.60
C LEU A 322 -0.22 -8.19 3.21
N VAL A 323 -1.19 -8.89 2.61
CA VAL A 323 -1.90 -8.42 1.42
C VAL A 323 -3.35 -8.17 1.78
N ALA A 324 -3.86 -7.00 1.44
CA ALA A 324 -5.26 -6.63 1.61
C ALA A 324 -5.87 -6.14 0.29
N TRP A 325 -7.15 -6.40 0.10
CA TRP A 325 -7.88 -6.09 -1.12
C TRP A 325 -9.30 -5.66 -0.81
N LYS A 326 -9.78 -4.69 -1.60
CA LYS A 326 -11.17 -4.25 -1.58
C LYS A 326 -12.00 -5.01 -2.59
N ASN A 327 -13.18 -5.44 -2.15
CA ASN A 327 -14.23 -5.89 -3.04
C ASN A 327 -15.56 -5.37 -2.49
N LYS A 328 -16.14 -4.37 -3.17
CA LYS A 328 -17.28 -3.59 -2.66
C LYS A 328 -16.96 -3.02 -1.26
N ASP A 329 -17.92 -3.04 -0.35
CA ASP A 329 -17.76 -2.56 1.03
C ASP A 329 -17.10 -3.59 1.97
N VAL A 330 -16.20 -4.43 1.46
CA VAL A 330 -15.45 -5.41 2.27
C VAL A 330 -13.96 -5.24 2.02
N LEU A 331 -13.20 -5.13 3.11
CA LEU A 331 -11.74 -5.22 3.12
C LEU A 331 -11.36 -6.63 3.56
N GLY A 332 -10.81 -7.43 2.63
CA GLY A 332 -10.24 -8.75 2.92
C GLY A 332 -8.73 -8.69 3.03
N TRP A 333 -8.12 -9.61 3.79
CA TRP A 333 -6.67 -9.70 3.91
C TRP A 333 -6.17 -11.11 4.21
N GLN A 334 -4.89 -11.35 3.93
CA GLN A 334 -4.18 -12.59 4.27
C GLN A 334 -2.72 -12.27 4.65
N LEU A 335 -2.22 -12.91 5.70
CA LEU A 335 -0.81 -12.90 6.06
C LEU A 335 -0.05 -14.01 5.34
N TYR A 336 1.20 -13.74 5.01
CA TYR A 336 2.14 -14.68 4.42
C TYR A 336 3.47 -14.64 5.17
N ASP A 337 4.05 -15.81 5.41
CA ASP A 337 5.37 -15.92 6.01
C ASP A 337 6.48 -15.39 5.07
N ALA A 338 7.72 -15.33 5.55
CA ALA A 338 8.86 -14.89 4.76
C ALA A 338 9.05 -15.66 3.44
N LYS A 339 8.58 -16.90 3.36
CA LYS A 339 8.66 -17.80 2.20
C LYS A 339 7.42 -17.70 1.29
N GLY A 340 6.48 -16.80 1.57
CA GLY A 340 5.28 -16.60 0.77
C GLY A 340 4.17 -17.63 1.03
N ARG A 341 4.22 -18.37 2.14
CA ARG A 341 3.17 -19.34 2.50
C ARG A 341 2.11 -18.66 3.36
N PRO A 342 0.82 -18.90 3.11
CA PRO A 342 -0.24 -18.26 3.90
C PRO A 342 -0.17 -18.68 5.38
N GLU A 343 -0.29 -17.71 6.28
CA GLU A 343 -0.37 -17.91 7.72
C GLU A 343 -1.82 -17.67 8.21
N GLY A 344 -2.44 -18.71 8.76
CA GLY A 344 -3.83 -18.63 9.22
C GLY A 344 -4.86 -18.57 8.08
N LYS A 345 -6.12 -18.32 8.44
CA LYS A 345 -7.22 -18.10 7.48
C LYS A 345 -7.26 -16.63 7.04
N PRO A 346 -7.78 -16.32 5.84
CA PRO A 346 -8.02 -14.93 5.45
C PRO A 346 -8.98 -14.25 6.42
N GLY A 347 -8.72 -12.98 6.71
CA GLY A 347 -9.62 -12.11 7.47
C GLY A 347 -10.43 -11.20 6.56
N SER A 348 -11.53 -10.67 7.07
CA SER A 348 -12.33 -9.68 6.36
C SER A 348 -13.17 -8.84 7.31
N GLU A 349 -13.37 -7.57 6.97
CA GLU A 349 -14.23 -6.64 7.71
C GLU A 349 -15.05 -5.78 6.74
N THR A 350 -16.24 -5.35 7.20
CA THR A 350 -16.99 -4.32 6.47
C THR A 350 -16.21 -3.03 6.49
N SER A 351 -16.04 -2.46 5.30
CA SER A 351 -15.22 -1.29 5.07
C SER A 351 -15.88 -0.46 3.98
N PRO A 352 -16.44 0.73 4.25
CA PRO A 352 -17.02 1.58 3.21
C PRO A 352 -15.99 2.15 2.24
N GLY A 353 -16.42 2.46 1.01
CA GLY A 353 -15.58 3.12 0.01
C GLY A 353 -14.59 2.18 -0.68
N ASN A 354 -13.69 2.75 -1.49
CA ASN A 354 -12.87 1.95 -2.40
C ASN A 354 -11.41 1.76 -1.96
N GLY A 355 -10.94 2.42 -0.90
CA GLY A 355 -9.52 2.36 -0.49
C GLY A 355 -9.15 1.14 0.34
N ALA A 356 -7.95 0.60 0.16
CA ALA A 356 -7.36 -0.41 1.05
C ALA A 356 -6.21 0.25 1.81
N ALA A 357 -6.41 0.51 3.10
CA ALA A 357 -5.48 1.29 3.91
C ALA A 357 -4.97 0.51 5.11
N GLY A 358 -3.67 0.65 5.37
CA GLY A 358 -3.01 -0.01 6.48
C GLY A 358 -1.55 0.40 6.61
N VAL A 359 -0.95 0.05 7.74
CA VAL A 359 0.47 0.30 8.04
C VAL A 359 1.10 -0.87 8.77
N VAL A 360 2.43 -0.94 8.74
CA VAL A 360 3.22 -1.82 9.62
C VAL A 360 3.76 -0.99 10.77
N LEU A 361 3.50 -1.42 12.00
CA LEU A 361 4.05 -0.81 13.20
C LEU A 361 5.50 -1.25 13.40
N ARG A 362 6.25 -0.48 14.20
CA ARG A 362 7.66 -0.77 14.53
C ARG A 362 7.87 -2.13 15.21
N ASP A 363 6.85 -2.66 15.88
CA ASP A 363 6.87 -3.97 16.52
C ASP A 363 6.51 -5.13 15.56
N GLY A 364 6.32 -4.84 14.26
CA GLY A 364 6.02 -5.84 13.23
C GLY A 364 4.56 -6.27 13.17
N ARG A 365 3.66 -5.64 13.94
CA ARG A 365 2.20 -5.81 13.80
C ARG A 365 1.68 -4.96 12.65
N PHE A 366 0.59 -5.41 12.04
CA PHE A 366 -0.08 -4.70 10.96
C PHE A 366 -1.38 -4.09 11.48
N LEU A 367 -1.63 -2.83 11.12
CA LEU A 367 -2.93 -2.19 11.29
C LEU A 367 -3.60 -2.03 9.93
N LEU A 368 -4.86 -2.46 9.86
CA LEU A 368 -5.75 -2.20 8.72
C LEU A 368 -6.84 -1.23 9.16
N PHE A 369 -7.25 -0.35 8.26
CA PHE A 369 -8.28 0.66 8.53
C PHE A 369 -9.50 0.40 7.62
N PRO A 370 -10.44 -0.47 8.04
CA PRO A 370 -11.67 -0.72 7.30
C PRO A 370 -12.62 0.48 7.33
#